data_AF-A0A1Q6XGH4-F1
#
_entry.id   AF-A0A1Q6XGH4-F1
#
_cell.length_a   1.000
_cell.length_b   1.000
_cell.length_c   1.000
_cell.angle_alpha   90.00
_cell.angle_beta   90.00
_cell.angle_gamma   90.00
#
_symmetry.space_group_name_H-M   'P 1'
#
loop_
_entity.id
_entity.type
_entity.pdbx_description
1 polymer ?
#
loop_
_entity_poly.entity_id
_entity_poly.type
_entity_poly.pdbx_seq_one_letter_code
_entity_poly.pdbx_strand_id
1 'polypeptide(L)'
;MIDPAKIEAGRELDRLIAEKVMGLTPGEPIPPYSTDIAAAWTVVETMIHKDGVYFGAPHFKHKHQNLAALGYPEGTECWYCVINTKLLNKVVLCADTAPLAIGRAALLWALKHGPLAE
;
A
#
# COMPACT_ATOMS: atom_id res chain seq x y z
N MET A 1 8.30 -13.45 -8.17
CA MET A 1 7.74 -12.08 -8.11
C MET A 1 7.12 -11.90 -6.73
N ILE A 2 7.42 -10.80 -6.04
CA ILE A 2 6.84 -10.50 -4.72
C ILE A 2 5.35 -10.21 -4.92
N ASP A 3 4.48 -10.82 -4.11
CA ASP A 3 3.03 -10.57 -4.10
C ASP A 3 2.65 -9.81 -2.81
N PRO A 4 2.54 -8.47 -2.86
CA PRO A 4 2.25 -7.65 -1.69
C PRO A 4 0.94 -8.01 -0.99
N ALA A 5 -0.04 -8.61 -1.68
CA ALA A 5 -1.32 -9.00 -1.08
C ALA A 5 -1.17 -10.09 0.00
N LYS A 6 -0.07 -10.85 -0.03
CA LYS A 6 0.20 -11.99 0.86
C LYS A 6 1.23 -11.72 1.96
N ILE A 7 1.81 -10.52 1.98
CA ILE A 7 2.83 -10.17 2.99
C ILE A 7 2.12 -9.64 4.22
N GLU A 8 2.35 -10.28 5.37
CA GLU A 8 1.80 -9.85 6.65
C GLU A 8 2.42 -8.52 7.13
N ALA A 9 1.70 -7.84 8.02
CA ALA A 9 2.26 -6.66 8.68
C ALA A 9 3.48 -7.02 9.53
N GLY A 10 4.45 -6.10 9.58
CA GLY A 10 5.65 -6.22 10.39
C GLY A 10 6.94 -6.10 9.59
N ARG A 11 8.04 -6.57 10.20
CA ARG A 11 9.42 -6.25 9.80
C ARG A 11 9.71 -6.47 8.31
N GLU A 12 9.20 -7.54 7.72
CA GLU A 12 9.45 -7.84 6.31
C GLU A 12 8.81 -6.79 5.38
N LEU A 13 7.51 -6.53 5.57
CA LEU A 13 6.79 -5.54 4.77
C LEU A 13 7.37 -4.14 5.01
N ASP A 14 7.66 -3.77 6.25
CA ASP A 14 8.24 -2.47 6.60
C ASP A 14 9.61 -2.26 5.92
N ARG A 15 10.45 -3.30 5.88
CA ARG A 15 11.74 -3.27 5.18
C ARG A 15 11.56 -3.09 3.67
N LEU A 16 10.58 -3.78 3.07
CA LEU A 16 10.30 -3.66 1.64
C LEU A 16 9.76 -2.27 1.28
N ILE A 17 8.89 -1.70 2.11
CA ILE A 17 8.41 -0.32 1.96
C ILE A 17 9.58 0.66 2.09
N ALA A 18 10.42 0.49 3.12
CA ALA A 18 11.58 1.34 3.34
C ALA A 18 12.51 1.37 2.11
N GLU A 19 12.82 0.20 1.56
CA GLU A 19 13.72 0.06 0.41
C GLU A 19 13.08 0.54 -0.91
N LYS A 20 11.87 0.03 -1.22
CA LYS A 20 11.28 0.17 -2.57
C LYS A 20 10.44 1.43 -2.74
N VAL A 21 9.84 1.93 -1.66
CA VAL A 21 8.95 3.10 -1.69
C VAL A 21 9.68 4.33 -1.19
N MET A 22 10.21 4.25 0.03
CA MET A 22 10.81 5.38 0.73
C MET A 22 12.23 5.69 0.27
N GLY A 23 12.95 4.69 -0.27
CA GLY A 23 14.33 4.85 -0.72
C GLY A 23 15.35 4.97 0.42
N LEU A 24 15.05 4.40 1.59
CA LEU A 24 15.98 4.34 2.72
C LEU A 24 17.19 3.45 2.39
N THR A 25 18.34 3.87 2.89
CA THR A 25 19.61 3.18 2.76
C THR A 25 19.79 2.12 3.86
N PRO A 26 20.60 1.07 3.63
CA PRO A 26 20.88 0.07 4.66
C PRO A 26 21.49 0.69 5.92
N GLY A 27 20.90 0.38 7.08
CA GLY A 27 21.37 0.86 8.39
C GLY A 27 20.56 2.01 8.98
N GLU A 28 19.68 2.65 8.20
CA GLU A 28 18.73 3.61 8.74
C GLU A 28 17.63 2.91 9.57
N PRO A 29 17.15 3.51 10.67
CA PRO A 29 16.03 2.98 11.42
C PRO A 29 14.79 2.84 10.52
N ILE A 30 14.17 1.67 10.52
CA ILE A 30 12.95 1.40 9.73
C ILE A 30 11.73 1.69 10.60
N PRO A 31 10.90 2.69 10.26
CA PRO A 31 9.62 2.92 10.93
C PRO A 31 8.64 1.76 10.73
N PRO A 32 7.68 1.56 11.65
CA PRO A 32 6.68 0.48 11.57
C PRO A 32 5.54 0.81 10.59
N TYR A 33 5.87 1.02 9.31
CA TYR A 33 4.96 1.49 8.26
C TYR A 33 3.65 0.69 8.11
N SER A 34 3.67 -0.61 8.35
CA SER A 34 2.53 -1.51 8.16
C SER A 34 1.66 -1.70 9.41
N THR A 35 2.10 -1.21 10.57
CA THR A 35 1.39 -1.38 11.85
C THR A 35 1.06 -0.09 12.56
N ASP A 36 1.77 1.01 12.28
CA ASP A 36 1.50 2.34 12.82
C ASP A 36 0.95 3.27 11.74
N ILE A 37 -0.21 3.88 11.99
CA ILE A 37 -0.88 4.73 11.00
C ILE A 37 -0.13 6.04 10.74
N ALA A 38 0.56 6.60 11.74
CA ALA A 38 1.32 7.83 11.55
C ALA A 38 2.54 7.57 10.65
N ALA A 39 3.27 6.48 10.89
CA ALA A 39 4.34 6.02 10.01
C ALA A 39 3.79 5.71 8.60
N ALA A 40 2.67 4.98 8.48
CA ALA A 40 2.05 4.69 7.19
C ALA A 40 1.69 5.97 6.42
N TRP A 41 1.28 7.03 7.12
CA TRP A 41 0.94 8.30 6.48
C TRP A 41 2.15 8.99 5.84
N THR A 42 3.35 8.83 6.40
CA THR A 42 4.58 9.32 5.75
C THR A 42 4.86 8.65 4.41
N VAL A 43 4.41 7.41 4.22
CA VAL A 43 4.48 6.72 2.91
C VAL A 43 3.56 7.40 1.91
N VAL A 44 2.33 7.72 2.33
CA VAL A 44 1.34 8.44 1.51
C VAL A 44 1.90 9.79 1.08
N GLU A 45 2.38 10.60 2.02
CA GLU A 45 2.94 11.93 1.75
C GLU A 45 4.14 11.87 0.81
N THR A 46 5.03 10.91 1.05
CA THR A 46 6.22 10.70 0.22
C THR A 46 5.83 10.40 -1.22
N MET A 47 4.93 9.44 -1.45
CA MET A 47 4.53 9.06 -2.79
C MET A 47 3.73 10.17 -3.50
N ILE A 48 2.91 10.94 -2.78
CA ILE A 48 2.21 12.12 -3.34
C ILE A 48 3.23 13.15 -3.86
N HIS A 49 4.23 13.48 -3.05
CA HIS A 49 5.20 14.53 -3.39
C HIS A 49 6.26 14.08 -4.41
N LYS A 50 6.76 12.84 -4.28
CA LYS A 50 7.84 12.29 -5.11
C LYS A 50 7.32 11.73 -6.43
N ASP A 51 6.27 10.92 -6.38
CA ASP A 51 5.81 10.11 -7.50
C ASP A 51 4.55 10.69 -8.18
N GLY A 52 3.97 11.75 -7.61
CA GLY A 52 2.81 12.44 -8.16
C GLY A 52 1.54 11.58 -8.19
N VAL A 53 1.48 10.52 -7.37
CA VAL A 53 0.32 9.64 -7.26
C VAL A 53 -0.75 10.25 -6.36
N TYR A 54 -1.98 9.82 -6.57
CA TYR A 54 -3.11 10.15 -5.71
C TYR A 54 -3.47 8.93 -4.85
N PHE A 55 -3.41 9.10 -3.52
CA PHE A 55 -3.98 8.15 -2.57
C PHE A 55 -5.44 8.50 -2.34
N GLY A 56 -6.34 7.60 -2.73
CA GLY A 56 -7.69 7.59 -2.17
C GLY A 56 -7.58 7.33 -0.68
N ALA A 57 -8.39 8.04 0.12
CA ALA A 57 -8.41 7.84 1.57
C ALA A 57 -8.54 6.34 1.89
N PRO A 58 -7.79 5.79 2.86
CA PRO A 58 -8.02 4.42 3.31
C PRO A 58 -9.45 4.31 3.83
N HIS A 59 -10.21 3.36 3.28
CA HIS A 59 -11.61 3.18 3.63
C HIS A 59 -11.81 1.82 4.30
N PHE A 60 -12.55 1.80 5.40
CA PHE A 60 -13.12 0.56 5.90
C PHE A 60 -14.39 0.25 5.13
N LYS A 61 -14.49 -0.99 4.67
CA LYS A 61 -15.65 -1.48 3.95
C LYS A 61 -16.36 -2.55 4.75
N HIS A 62 -17.66 -2.37 4.92
CA HIS A 62 -18.56 -3.33 5.56
C HIS A 62 -19.09 -4.36 4.56
N LYS A 63 -19.53 -5.53 5.05
CA LYS A 63 -19.98 -6.69 4.23
C LYS A 63 -21.11 -6.42 3.22
N HIS A 64 -21.83 -5.30 3.38
CA HIS A 64 -22.96 -4.92 2.51
C HIS A 64 -22.53 -4.22 1.21
N GLN A 65 -21.26 -3.85 1.08
CA GLN A 65 -20.71 -3.28 -0.14
C GLN A 65 -20.09 -4.40 -1.00
N ASN A 66 -20.14 -4.29 -2.33
CA ASN A 66 -19.59 -5.31 -3.24
C ASN A 66 -18.18 -4.89 -3.74
N LEU A 67 -17.18 -5.78 -3.61
CA LEU A 67 -15.81 -5.60 -4.14
C LEU A 67 -15.44 -6.66 -5.19
N ALA A 68 -16.39 -7.43 -5.71
CA ALA A 68 -16.14 -8.45 -6.72
C ALA A 68 -15.44 -7.87 -7.96
N ALA A 69 -15.78 -6.63 -8.34
CA ALA A 69 -15.12 -5.91 -9.43
C ALA A 69 -13.62 -5.63 -9.18
N LEU A 70 -13.16 -5.72 -7.92
CA LEU A 70 -11.77 -5.57 -7.51
C LEU A 70 -11.12 -6.91 -7.15
N GLY A 71 -11.80 -8.04 -7.42
CA GLY A 71 -11.29 -9.39 -7.19
C GLY A 71 -11.50 -9.92 -5.77
N TYR A 72 -12.29 -9.25 -4.92
CA TYR A 72 -12.57 -9.71 -3.57
C TYR A 72 -13.91 -10.44 -3.48
N PRO A 73 -14.01 -11.55 -2.73
CA PRO A 73 -15.28 -12.25 -2.51
C PRO A 73 -16.40 -11.33 -1.99
N GLU A 74 -17.64 -11.70 -2.32
CA GLU A 74 -18.80 -11.03 -1.73
C GLU A 74 -18.83 -11.24 -0.21
N GLY A 75 -19.25 -10.21 0.53
CA GLY A 75 -19.26 -10.24 1.99
C GLY A 75 -17.91 -9.96 2.67
N THR A 76 -16.82 -9.75 1.93
CA THR A 76 -15.52 -9.36 2.52
C THR A 76 -15.60 -8.00 3.20
N GLU A 77 -15.19 -7.98 4.47
CA GLU A 77 -14.90 -6.78 5.26
C GLU A 77 -13.39 -6.57 5.27
N CYS A 78 -12.95 -5.37 4.90
CA CYS A 78 -11.53 -5.04 4.85
C CYS A 78 -11.33 -3.54 4.95
N TRP A 79 -10.13 -3.15 5.39
CA TRP A 79 -9.56 -1.87 4.98
C TRP A 79 -9.02 -1.98 3.58
N TYR A 80 -9.26 -1.00 2.73
CA TYR A 80 -8.63 -0.95 1.42
C TYR A 80 -8.02 0.43 1.16
N CYS A 81 -6.92 0.41 0.40
CA CYS A 81 -6.25 1.61 -0.08
C CYS A 81 -6.32 1.62 -1.61
N VAL A 82 -6.54 2.81 -2.19
CA VAL A 82 -6.56 3.01 -3.64
C VAL A 82 -5.42 3.96 -4.00
N ILE A 83 -4.52 3.54 -4.89
CA ILE A 83 -3.54 4.43 -5.51
C ILE A 83 -3.93 4.62 -6.96
N ASN A 84 -4.02 5.88 -7.39
CA ASN A 84 -4.30 6.26 -8.76
C ASN A 84 -3.21 7.20 -9.30
N THR A 85 -3.02 7.20 -10.61
CA THR A 85 -2.19 8.20 -11.29
C THR A 85 -3.09 9.17 -12.06
N LYS A 86 -2.54 10.31 -12.51
CA LYS A 86 -3.28 11.27 -13.35
C LYS A 86 -3.76 10.68 -14.68
N LEU A 87 -3.20 9.54 -15.12
CA LEU A 87 -3.35 8.99 -16.47
C LEU A 87 -4.01 7.60 -16.55
N LEU A 88 -4.55 7.08 -15.43
CA LEU A 88 -5.09 5.71 -15.22
C LEU A 88 -4.08 4.71 -14.62
N ASN A 89 -4.45 4.19 -13.45
CA ASN A 89 -4.44 2.78 -13.03
C ASN A 89 -4.85 2.76 -11.55
N LYS A 90 -5.82 1.93 -11.17
CA LYS A 90 -6.21 1.77 -9.75
C LYS A 90 -5.46 0.58 -9.16
N VAL A 91 -4.44 0.81 -8.35
CA VAL A 91 -3.97 -0.22 -7.41
C VAL A 91 -4.94 -0.23 -6.25
N VAL A 92 -5.59 -1.37 -6.02
CA VAL A 92 -6.45 -1.56 -4.85
C VAL A 92 -5.98 -2.80 -4.11
N LEU A 93 -5.67 -2.65 -2.82
CA LEU A 93 -5.39 -3.79 -1.95
C LEU A 93 -6.17 -3.68 -0.64
N CYS A 94 -6.84 -4.76 -0.28
CA CYS A 94 -7.45 -4.99 1.03
C CYS A 94 -6.43 -5.50 2.05
N ALA A 95 -6.68 -5.18 3.31
CA ALA A 95 -6.00 -5.70 4.48
C ALA A 95 -6.90 -5.59 5.72
N ASP A 96 -6.44 -6.17 6.83
CA ASP A 96 -7.15 -6.12 8.11
C ASP A 96 -7.03 -4.76 8.82
N THR A 97 -6.06 -3.93 8.42
CA THR A 97 -5.82 -2.60 9.00
C THR A 97 -5.50 -1.57 7.91
N ALA A 98 -5.79 -0.29 8.20
CA ALA A 98 -5.43 0.83 7.34
C ALA A 98 -3.92 0.91 6.99
N PRO A 99 -2.97 0.85 7.97
CA PRO A 99 -1.55 0.92 7.65
C PRO A 99 -1.08 -0.26 6.79
N LEU A 100 -1.63 -1.47 7.00
CA LEU A 100 -1.32 -2.62 6.15
C LEU A 100 -1.84 -2.44 4.72
N ALA A 101 -3.06 -1.93 4.55
CA ALA A 101 -3.62 -1.65 3.23
C ALA A 101 -2.79 -0.61 2.46
N ILE A 102 -2.38 0.46 3.14
CA ILE A 102 -1.47 1.49 2.59
C ILE A 102 -0.16 0.85 2.16
N GLY A 103 0.50 0.13 3.08
CA GLY A 103 1.82 -0.44 2.84
C GLY A 103 1.83 -1.44 1.68
N ARG A 104 0.83 -2.33 1.62
CA ARG A 104 0.70 -3.30 0.51
C ARG A 104 0.44 -2.59 -0.82
N ALA A 105 -0.46 -1.60 -0.86
CA ALA A 105 -0.77 -0.86 -2.08
C ALA A 105 0.45 -0.07 -2.58
N ALA A 106 1.16 0.60 -1.67
CA ALA A 106 2.39 1.35 -1.96
C ALA A 106 3.48 0.45 -2.55
N LEU A 107 3.72 -0.71 -1.92
CA LEU A 107 4.69 -1.68 -2.41
C LEU A 107 4.29 -2.22 -3.79
N LEU A 108 3.02 -2.58 -4.00
CA LEU A 108 2.54 -3.05 -5.30
C LEU A 108 2.71 -1.99 -6.39
N TRP A 109 2.45 -0.73 -6.06
CA TRP A 109 2.68 0.36 -7.01
C TRP A 109 4.17 0.50 -7.35
N ALA A 110 5.05 0.51 -6.34
CA ALA A 110 6.50 0.66 -6.52
C ALA A 110 7.12 -0.51 -7.29
N LEU A 111 6.63 -1.73 -7.09
CA LEU A 111 7.08 -2.90 -7.87
C LEU A 111 6.67 -2.83 -9.35
N LYS A 112 5.56 -2.15 -9.66
CA LYS A 112 5.04 -2.01 -11.03
C LYS A 112 5.52 -0.77 -11.76
N HIS A 113 5.93 0.29 -11.05
CA HIS A 113 6.20 1.61 -11.64
C HIS A 113 7.46 2.30 -11.08
N GLY A 114 8.12 1.72 -10.08
CA GLY A 114 9.36 2.27 -9.55
C GLY A 114 10.54 2.10 -10.54
N PRO A 115 11.70 2.70 -10.27
CA PRO A 115 12.90 2.60 -11.12
C PRO A 115 13.47 1.17 -11.25
N LEU A 116 12.90 0.19 -10.54
CA LEU A 116 13.24 -1.23 -10.59
C LEU A 116 12.13 -2.09 -11.23
N ALA A 117 11.12 -1.46 -11.85
CA ALA A 117 10.09 -2.16 -12.60
C ALA A 117 10.66 -2.56 -13.98
N GLU A 118 11.03 -3.84 -14.12
CA GLU A 118 11.32 -4.48 -15.42
C GLU A 118 10.02 -4.86 -16.16
#